data_AF-A0A257F3K2-F1
#
_entry.id   AF-A0A257F3K2-F1
#
_cell.length_a   1.000
_cell.length_b   1.000
_cell.length_c   1.000
_cell.angle_alpha   90.00
_cell.angle_beta   90.00
_cell.angle_gamma   90.00
#
_symmetry.space_group_name_H-M   'P 1'
#
loop_
_entity.id
_entity.type
_entity.pdbx_description
1 polymer ?
#
loop_
_entity_poly.entity_id
_entity_poly.type
_entity_poly.pdbx_seq_one_letter_code
_entity_poly.pdbx_strand_id
1 'polypeptide(L)'
;MSQQTIAIVKATFGTMTQTEALMTAQVAFQSCPDCSRRGIALKQWRKLWAFDCQNCGTRLLSILIKPDRSRISEQLVRRARSGAGLLESAVTSNCANKLRRAMRAATYAKALKSVRADTAFALQSPRPDVRLFCLAAIAVAQSRPLAKAAMFSTGLDGYARVALLRAFEREPRLLAAVDRIVLRNREKRRLVGV
;
A
#
# COMPACT_ATOMS: atom_id res chain seq x y z
N MET A 1 -26.60 -8.05 34.41
CA MET A 1 -26.65 -7.16 33.23
C MET A 1 -25.66 -6.02 33.45
N SER A 2 -24.39 -6.21 33.11
CA SER A 2 -23.37 -5.16 33.30
C SER A 2 -23.31 -4.26 32.08
N GLN A 3 -23.68 -3.00 32.27
CA GLN A 3 -23.41 -1.90 31.36
C GLN A 3 -21.89 -1.80 31.15
N GLN A 4 -21.40 -2.23 30.00
CA GLN A 4 -20.06 -1.88 29.53
C GLN A 4 -20.15 -0.53 28.84
N THR A 5 -19.66 0.49 29.54
CA THR A 5 -19.46 1.86 29.08
C THR A 5 -18.77 1.85 27.71
N ILE A 6 -19.51 2.30 26.70
CA ILE A 6 -19.04 2.47 25.33
C ILE A 6 -17.91 3.51 25.35
N ALA A 7 -16.78 3.12 24.76
CA ALA A 7 -15.56 3.91 24.73
C ALA A 7 -15.76 5.32 24.16
N ILE A 8 -15.11 6.28 24.79
CA ILE A 8 -15.02 7.68 24.35
C ILE A 8 -14.33 7.71 22.98
N VAL A 9 -15.11 7.98 21.93
CA VAL A 9 -14.61 8.36 20.61
C VAL A 9 -14.04 9.76 20.72
N LYS A 10 -12.73 9.90 20.98
CA LYS A 10 -12.08 11.22 20.87
C LYS A 10 -11.67 11.49 19.42
N ALA A 11 -12.10 12.67 18.95
CA ALA A 11 -11.91 13.28 17.63
C ALA A 11 -12.87 12.81 16.52
N THR A 12 -13.85 13.65 16.19
CA THR A 12 -14.22 13.91 14.79
C THR A 12 -12.95 14.21 13.98
N PHE A 13 -12.89 13.75 12.72
CA PHE A 13 -11.91 14.35 11.82
C PHE A 13 -12.24 15.86 11.78
N GLY A 14 -11.22 16.72 11.90
CA GLY A 14 -11.40 18.14 11.63
C GLY A 14 -11.75 18.39 10.16
N THR A 15 -11.72 19.64 9.72
CA THR A 15 -11.86 19.97 8.29
C THR A 15 -10.77 19.24 7.50
N MET A 16 -11.16 18.22 6.74
CA MET A 16 -10.25 17.48 5.86
C MET A 16 -10.26 18.12 4.48
N THR A 17 -9.09 18.16 3.85
CA THR A 17 -9.03 18.43 2.41
C THR A 17 -9.73 17.31 1.64
N GLN A 18 -10.18 17.60 0.42
CA GLN A 18 -10.78 16.59 -0.46
C GLN A 18 -9.83 15.40 -0.68
N THR A 19 -8.53 15.67 -0.82
CA THR A 19 -7.50 14.64 -0.98
C THR A 19 -7.37 13.75 0.24
N GLU A 20 -7.38 14.32 1.45
CA GLU A 20 -7.37 13.54 2.68
C GLU A 20 -8.61 12.67 2.82
N ALA A 21 -9.78 13.20 2.46
CA ALA A 21 -11.04 12.46 2.50
C ALA A 21 -11.00 11.24 1.56
N LEU A 22 -10.52 11.43 0.32
CA LEU A 22 -10.33 10.33 -0.64
C LEU A 22 -9.28 9.31 -0.20
N MET A 23 -8.33 9.72 0.65
CA MET A 23 -7.26 8.87 1.18
C MET A 23 -7.57 8.35 2.60
N THR A 24 -8.85 8.38 2.98
CA THR A 24 -9.35 7.85 4.25
C THR A 24 -10.46 6.84 3.99
N ALA A 25 -10.29 5.64 4.54
CA ALA A 25 -11.30 4.59 4.44
C ALA A 25 -12.59 5.01 5.17
N GLN A 26 -13.73 4.65 4.60
CA GLN A 26 -15.03 4.90 5.23
C GLN A 26 -15.17 4.09 6.52
N VAL A 27 -14.74 2.83 6.48
CA VAL A 27 -14.79 1.87 7.60
C VAL A 27 -13.40 1.56 8.14
N ALA A 28 -13.34 1.09 9.39
CA ALA A 28 -12.10 0.63 9.99
C ALA A 28 -11.66 -0.69 9.34
N PHE A 29 -10.41 -0.74 8.85
CA PHE A 29 -9.79 -1.95 8.29
C PHE A 29 -8.59 -2.42 9.11
N GLN A 30 -8.11 -1.60 10.04
CA GLN A 30 -6.96 -1.88 10.90
C GLN A 30 -7.17 -1.33 12.31
N SER A 31 -6.49 -1.93 13.29
CA SER A 31 -6.55 -1.53 14.69
C SER A 31 -5.21 -1.70 15.40
N CYS A 32 -5.05 -1.03 16.54
CA CYS A 32 -3.87 -1.21 17.39
C CYS A 32 -4.12 -2.35 18.39
N PRO A 33 -3.29 -3.41 18.43
CA PRO A 33 -3.52 -4.54 19.33
C PRO A 33 -3.42 -4.18 20.82
N ASP A 34 -2.72 -3.10 21.17
CA ASP A 34 -2.54 -2.69 22.57
C ASP A 34 -3.62 -1.69 23.02
N CYS A 35 -3.89 -0.68 22.19
CA CYS A 35 -4.92 0.32 22.50
C CYS A 35 -6.33 -0.27 22.42
N SER A 36 -6.62 -1.15 21.45
CA SER A 36 -7.94 -1.77 21.32
C SER A 36 -8.30 -2.63 22.55
N ARG A 37 -7.32 -3.29 23.19
CA ARG A 37 -7.55 -4.04 24.44
C ARG A 37 -7.98 -3.15 25.62
N ARG A 38 -7.70 -1.84 25.54
CA ARG A 38 -8.10 -0.83 26.52
C ARG A 38 -9.36 -0.07 26.07
N GLY A 39 -10.06 -0.55 25.04
CA GLY A 39 -11.24 0.12 24.48
C GLY A 39 -10.94 1.36 23.64
N ILE A 40 -9.67 1.66 23.30
CA ILE A 40 -9.33 2.84 22.52
C ILE A 40 -9.42 2.51 21.02
N ALA A 41 -10.16 3.32 20.26
CA ALA A 41 -10.24 3.25 18.81
C ALA A 41 -10.08 4.65 18.18
N LEU A 42 -9.02 4.85 17.39
CA LEU A 42 -8.75 6.16 16.76
C LEU A 42 -9.27 6.17 15.32
N LYS A 43 -10.02 7.23 14.96
CA LYS A 43 -10.47 7.44 13.56
C LYS A 43 -9.31 7.54 12.58
N GLN A 44 -8.16 8.03 13.04
CA GLN A 44 -6.92 8.18 12.26
C GLN A 44 -6.39 6.85 11.74
N TRP A 45 -6.73 5.72 12.36
CA TRP A 45 -6.39 4.40 11.83
C TRP A 45 -7.07 4.07 10.50
N ARG A 46 -8.09 4.85 10.09
CA ARG A 46 -8.73 4.73 8.78
C ARG A 46 -7.96 5.40 7.64
N LYS A 47 -6.94 6.20 7.93
CA LYS A 47 -6.09 6.79 6.89
C LYS A 47 -5.32 5.70 6.17
N LEU A 48 -5.28 5.73 4.85
CA LEU A 48 -4.61 4.70 4.04
C LEU A 48 -3.12 4.57 4.37
N TRP A 49 -2.51 5.68 4.79
CA TRP A 49 -1.11 5.77 5.23
C TRP A 49 -0.88 5.51 6.72
N ALA A 50 -1.93 5.33 7.54
CA ALA A 50 -1.71 5.06 8.96
C ALA A 50 -1.01 3.71 9.13
N PHE A 51 0.14 3.69 9.80
CA PHE A 51 0.98 2.50 9.92
C PHE A 51 1.25 2.12 11.36
N ASP A 52 1.69 3.08 12.16
CA ASP A 52 1.91 2.93 13.59
C ASP A 52 0.82 3.70 14.35
N CYS A 53 0.46 3.20 15.54
CA CYS A 53 -0.54 3.83 16.37
C CYS A 53 -0.04 5.17 16.89
N GLN A 54 -0.75 6.26 16.61
CA GLN A 54 -0.40 7.59 17.10
C GLN A 54 -0.43 7.72 18.64
N ASN A 55 -1.08 6.79 19.35
CA ASN A 55 -1.16 6.80 20.81
C ASN A 55 0.00 6.04 21.49
N CYS A 56 0.43 4.90 20.94
CA CYS A 56 1.41 4.03 21.61
C CYS A 56 2.59 3.57 20.73
N GLY A 57 2.62 3.96 19.45
CA GLY A 57 3.67 3.56 18.51
C GLY A 57 3.56 2.14 17.98
N THR A 58 2.73 1.26 18.56
CA THR A 58 2.55 -0.11 18.07
C THR A 58 1.98 -0.12 16.64
N ARG A 59 2.56 -0.95 15.78
CA ARG A 59 2.11 -1.14 14.40
C ARG A 59 0.63 -1.56 14.37
N LEU A 60 -0.15 -0.89 13.53
CA LEU A 60 -1.53 -1.24 13.25
C LEU A 60 -1.61 -2.56 12.48
N LEU A 61 -2.58 -3.40 12.84
CA LEU A 61 -2.81 -4.70 12.22
C LEU A 61 -4.20 -4.74 11.60
N SER A 62 -4.35 -5.52 10.53
CA SER A 62 -5.65 -5.80 9.92
C SER A 62 -6.63 -6.34 10.96
N ILE A 63 -7.87 -5.84 10.93
CA ILE A 63 -8.95 -6.31 11.83
C ILE A 63 -9.48 -7.67 11.36
N LEU A 64 -9.46 -7.92 10.04
CA LEU A 64 -10.10 -9.09 9.44
C LEU A 64 -9.17 -10.30 9.34
N ILE A 65 -7.87 -10.09 9.08
CA ILE A 65 -6.93 -11.18 8.84
C ILE A 65 -5.68 -10.95 9.69
N LYS A 66 -5.41 -11.89 10.61
CA LYS A 66 -4.14 -11.89 11.34
C LYS A 66 -3.00 -12.22 10.37
N PRO A 67 -1.94 -11.39 10.29
CA PRO A 67 -0.80 -11.70 9.45
C PRO A 67 -0.11 -12.97 9.93
N ASP A 68 0.12 -13.91 9.02
CA ASP A 68 1.14 -14.93 9.23
C ASP A 68 2.51 -14.24 9.27
N ARG A 69 3.05 -14.09 10.48
CA ARG A 69 4.30 -13.36 10.72
C ARG A 69 5.50 -14.05 10.05
N SER A 70 5.42 -15.36 9.81
CA SER A 70 6.50 -16.12 9.15
C SER A 70 6.69 -15.71 7.68
N ARG A 71 5.64 -15.17 7.03
CA ARG A 71 5.65 -14.79 5.61
C ARG A 71 5.99 -13.33 5.35
N ILE A 72 6.10 -12.49 6.38
CA ILE A 72 6.31 -11.05 6.23
C ILE A 72 7.70 -10.69 6.74
N SER A 73 8.63 -10.42 5.80
CA SER A 73 9.99 -10.03 6.15
C SER A 73 10.04 -8.65 6.84
N GLU A 74 10.95 -8.49 7.79
CA GLU A 74 11.13 -7.23 8.51
C GLU A 74 11.52 -6.08 7.57
N GLN A 75 12.31 -6.38 6.53
CA GLN A 75 12.68 -5.41 5.51
C GLN A 75 11.46 -4.86 4.75
N LEU A 76 10.46 -5.71 4.46
CA LEU A 76 9.21 -5.28 3.85
C LEU A 76 8.45 -4.33 4.77
N VAL A 77 8.39 -4.65 6.07
CA VAL A 77 7.74 -3.82 7.10
C VAL A 77 8.43 -2.46 7.20
N ARG A 78 9.76 -2.41 7.26
CA ARG A 78 10.53 -1.15 7.31
C ARG A 78 10.25 -0.27 6.09
N ARG A 79 10.29 -0.85 4.89
CA ARG A 79 9.98 -0.11 3.64
C ARG A 79 8.54 0.37 3.60
N ALA A 80 7.59 -0.46 4.06
CA ALA A 80 6.19 -0.10 4.13
C ALA A 80 5.96 1.08 5.07
N ARG A 81 6.61 1.11 6.24
CA ARG A 81 6.58 2.25 7.16
C ARG A 81 7.08 3.54 6.49
N SER A 82 8.24 3.50 5.83
CA SER A 82 8.76 4.66 5.09
C SER A 82 7.79 5.12 3.99
N GLY A 83 7.18 4.17 3.26
CA GLY A 83 6.22 4.49 2.22
C GLY A 83 4.92 5.08 2.74
N ALA A 84 4.50 4.68 3.93
CA ALA A 84 3.37 5.26 4.63
C ALA A 84 3.65 6.73 4.97
N GLY A 85 4.82 7.06 5.53
CA GLY A 85 5.22 8.45 5.79
C GLY A 85 5.32 9.31 4.52
N LEU A 86 5.77 8.73 3.40
CA LEU A 86 5.79 9.42 2.11
C LEU A 86 4.38 9.70 1.57
N LEU A 87 3.46 8.76 1.73
CA LEU A 87 2.06 8.94 1.35
C LEU A 87 1.39 9.99 2.24
N GLU A 88 1.62 9.94 3.55
CA GLU A 88 1.18 10.96 4.49
C GLU A 88 1.65 12.35 4.05
N SER A 89 2.96 12.52 3.84
CA SER A 89 3.54 13.79 3.41
C SER A 89 2.94 14.28 2.09
N ALA A 90 2.71 13.39 1.13
CA ALA A 90 2.13 13.75 -0.17
C ALA A 90 0.68 14.26 -0.04
N VAL A 91 -0.09 13.64 0.86
CA VAL A 91 -1.49 14.00 1.13
C VAL A 91 -1.55 15.30 1.94
N THR A 92 -0.79 15.41 3.03
CA THR A 92 -0.82 16.58 3.92
C THR A 92 -0.23 17.82 3.27
N SER A 93 0.78 17.68 2.41
CA SER A 93 1.34 18.81 1.67
C SER A 93 0.51 19.18 0.42
N ASN A 94 -0.62 18.50 0.18
CA ASN A 94 -1.46 18.62 -1.01
C ASN A 94 -0.68 18.67 -2.35
N CYS A 95 0.42 17.92 -2.45
CA CYS A 95 1.31 18.00 -3.60
C CYS A 95 0.89 16.95 -4.63
N ALA A 96 0.13 17.38 -5.64
CA ALA A 96 -0.43 16.51 -6.68
C ALA A 96 0.62 15.61 -7.35
N ASN A 97 1.84 16.11 -7.59
CA ASN A 97 2.91 15.33 -8.20
C ASN A 97 3.43 14.20 -7.28
N LYS A 98 3.65 14.51 -5.98
CA LYS A 98 4.06 13.50 -5.00
C LYS A 98 2.98 12.44 -4.82
N LEU A 99 1.71 12.86 -4.73
CA LEU A 99 0.59 11.96 -4.60
C LEU A 99 0.43 11.07 -5.83
N ARG A 100 0.49 11.64 -7.03
CA ARG A 100 0.43 10.88 -8.29
C ARG A 100 1.54 9.84 -8.37
N ARG A 101 2.77 10.19 -7.99
CA ARG A 101 3.90 9.25 -7.95
C ARG A 101 3.67 8.12 -6.96
N ALA A 102 3.20 8.43 -5.75
CA ALA A 102 2.85 7.42 -4.74
C ALA A 102 1.72 6.48 -5.23
N MET A 103 0.64 7.03 -5.79
CA MET A 103 -0.48 6.26 -6.28
C MET A 103 -0.11 5.38 -7.48
N ARG A 104 0.75 5.85 -8.40
CA ARG A 104 1.31 5.00 -9.47
C ARG A 104 2.11 3.83 -8.90
N ALA A 105 2.89 4.06 -7.85
CA ALA A 105 3.65 3.00 -7.19
C ALA A 105 2.74 1.94 -6.55
N ALA A 106 1.71 2.38 -5.83
CA ALA A 106 0.73 1.49 -5.21
C ALA A 106 -0.09 0.72 -6.27
N THR A 107 -0.50 1.38 -7.37
CA THR A 107 -1.17 0.71 -8.50
C THR A 107 -0.30 -0.39 -9.10
N TYR A 108 1.00 -0.12 -9.24
CA TYR A 108 1.94 -1.11 -9.74
C TYR A 108 2.05 -2.33 -8.82
N ALA A 109 2.26 -2.07 -7.53
CA ALA A 109 2.36 -3.11 -6.51
C ALA A 109 1.09 -3.96 -6.41
N LYS A 110 -0.08 -3.34 -6.47
CA LYS A 110 -1.38 -4.03 -6.51
C LYS A 110 -1.46 -5.01 -7.67
N ALA A 111 -0.98 -4.59 -8.86
CA ALA A 111 -1.02 -5.43 -10.05
C ALA A 111 -0.09 -6.64 -9.94
N LEU A 112 1.11 -6.47 -9.37
CA LEU A 112 2.01 -7.58 -9.04
C LEU A 112 1.44 -8.57 -8.03
N LYS A 113 0.55 -8.11 -7.15
CA LYS A 113 -0.18 -8.96 -6.19
C LYS A 113 -1.49 -9.52 -6.77
N SER A 114 -1.72 -9.33 -8.07
CA SER A 114 -2.90 -9.78 -8.82
C SER A 114 -4.23 -9.32 -8.19
N VAL A 115 -4.24 -8.15 -7.53
CA VAL A 115 -5.44 -7.57 -6.93
C VAL A 115 -6.19 -6.75 -7.96
N ARG A 116 -7.44 -7.14 -8.25
CA ARG A 116 -8.26 -6.58 -9.35
C ARG A 116 -9.16 -5.39 -8.95
N ALA A 117 -9.03 -4.89 -7.73
CA ALA A 117 -9.80 -3.74 -7.24
C ALA A 117 -9.08 -2.40 -7.50
N ASP A 118 -9.62 -1.27 -7.05
CA ASP A 118 -8.93 0.02 -7.12
C ASP A 118 -7.67 0.08 -6.20
N THR A 119 -6.88 1.13 -6.32
CA THR A 119 -5.62 1.26 -5.55
C THR A 119 -5.87 1.62 -4.08
N ALA A 120 -6.97 2.32 -3.78
CA ALA A 120 -7.37 2.61 -2.41
C ALA A 120 -7.70 1.31 -1.66
N PHE A 121 -8.44 0.39 -2.30
CA PHE A 121 -8.75 -0.95 -1.83
C PHE A 121 -7.49 -1.75 -1.50
N ALA A 122 -6.46 -1.68 -2.34
CA ALA A 122 -5.21 -2.38 -2.07
C ALA A 122 -4.45 -1.81 -0.85
N LEU A 123 -4.53 -0.50 -0.62
CA LEU A 123 -3.93 0.18 0.54
C LEU A 123 -4.71 -0.05 1.84
N GLN A 124 -6.00 -0.39 1.76
CA GLN A 124 -6.82 -0.83 2.90
C GLN A 124 -7.05 -2.35 2.92
N SER A 125 -6.29 -3.11 2.13
CA SER A 125 -6.55 -4.54 1.95
C SER A 125 -6.50 -5.28 3.28
N PRO A 126 -7.47 -6.17 3.57
CA PRO A 126 -7.42 -6.99 4.78
C PRO A 126 -6.23 -7.95 4.76
N ARG A 127 -5.70 -8.26 3.56
CA ARG A 127 -4.50 -9.06 3.33
C ARG A 127 -3.24 -8.23 3.63
N PRO A 128 -2.55 -8.50 4.75
CA PRO A 128 -1.45 -7.64 5.19
C PRO A 128 -0.28 -7.61 4.19
N ASP A 129 -0.03 -8.71 3.48
CA ASP A 129 1.02 -8.81 2.46
C ASP A 129 0.77 -7.84 1.30
N VAL A 130 -0.48 -7.72 0.83
CA VAL A 130 -0.87 -6.79 -0.24
C VAL A 130 -0.62 -5.35 0.20
N ARG A 131 -1.17 -4.97 1.36
CA ARG A 131 -1.07 -3.60 1.87
C ARG A 131 0.38 -3.18 2.10
N LEU A 132 1.16 -4.04 2.77
CA LEU A 132 2.58 -3.77 3.03
C LEU A 132 3.37 -3.65 1.74
N PHE A 133 3.08 -4.48 0.74
CA PHE A 133 3.73 -4.41 -0.56
C PHE A 133 3.42 -3.10 -1.30
N CYS A 134 2.17 -2.65 -1.28
CA CYS A 134 1.76 -1.36 -1.85
C CYS A 134 2.48 -0.18 -1.18
N LEU A 135 2.53 -0.15 0.15
CA LEU A 135 3.23 0.90 0.88
C LEU A 135 4.74 0.84 0.63
N ALA A 136 5.35 -0.36 0.66
CA ALA A 136 6.78 -0.50 0.39
C ALA A 136 7.17 -0.03 -1.01
N ALA A 137 6.30 -0.26 -2.01
CA ALA A 137 6.54 0.23 -3.37
C ALA A 137 6.58 1.76 -3.45
N ILE A 138 5.78 2.48 -2.64
CA ILE A 138 5.84 3.95 -2.57
C ILE A 138 7.23 4.43 -2.12
N ALA A 139 7.85 3.75 -1.15
CA ALA A 139 9.22 4.06 -0.71
C ALA A 139 10.25 3.73 -1.80
N VAL A 140 10.17 2.54 -2.40
CA VAL A 140 11.11 2.10 -3.44
C VAL A 140 11.06 3.03 -4.65
N ALA A 141 9.87 3.49 -5.02
CA ALA A 141 9.64 4.40 -6.14
C ALA A 141 10.33 5.77 -5.99
N GLN A 142 10.78 6.16 -4.79
CA GLN A 142 11.57 7.38 -4.61
C GLN A 142 12.99 7.22 -5.14
N SER A 143 13.62 6.09 -4.79
CA SER A 143 15.02 5.78 -5.10
C SER A 143 15.23 5.17 -6.49
N ARG A 144 14.19 4.55 -7.06
CA ARG A 144 14.23 3.87 -8.36
C ARG A 144 13.01 4.26 -9.17
N PRO A 145 13.15 4.57 -10.47
CA PRO A 145 12.00 4.65 -11.36
C PRO A 145 11.16 3.38 -11.22
N LEU A 146 9.84 3.50 -11.17
CA LEU A 146 8.94 2.37 -10.91
C LEU A 146 9.13 1.21 -11.89
N ALA A 147 9.49 1.49 -13.15
CA ALA A 147 9.91 0.46 -14.08
C ALA A 147 11.17 -0.27 -13.65
N LYS A 148 12.16 0.42 -13.09
CA LYS A 148 13.37 -0.23 -12.57
C LYS A 148 13.04 -1.17 -11.42
N ALA A 149 12.00 -0.92 -10.63
CA ALA A 149 11.49 -1.90 -9.66
C ALA A 149 10.75 -3.07 -10.33
N ALA A 150 10.01 -2.79 -11.41
CA ALA A 150 9.35 -3.82 -12.21
C ALA A 150 10.32 -4.77 -12.91
N MET A 151 11.47 -4.25 -13.34
CA MET A 151 12.56 -5.00 -13.96
C MET A 151 13.16 -6.10 -13.06
N PHE A 152 12.99 -6.01 -11.74
CA PHE A 152 13.49 -7.00 -10.77
C PHE A 152 12.41 -7.98 -10.26
N SER A 153 11.16 -7.86 -10.71
CA SER A 153 10.07 -8.74 -10.27
C SER A 153 9.99 -9.99 -11.15
N THR A 154 10.53 -11.11 -10.67
CA THR A 154 10.30 -12.44 -11.24
C THR A 154 8.81 -12.79 -11.12
N GLY A 155 8.07 -12.93 -12.23
CA GLY A 155 6.68 -13.42 -12.21
C GLY A 155 5.59 -12.43 -12.63
N LEU A 156 5.90 -11.34 -13.34
CA LEU A 156 4.89 -10.46 -13.96
C LEU A 156 3.91 -11.25 -14.85
N ASP A 157 2.65 -11.32 -14.45
CA ASP A 157 1.56 -11.87 -15.25
C ASP A 157 1.05 -10.86 -16.30
N GLY A 158 0.17 -11.30 -17.21
CA GLY A 158 -0.37 -10.44 -18.28
C GLY A 158 -1.16 -9.24 -17.75
N TYR A 159 -1.84 -9.40 -16.61
CA TYR A 159 -2.61 -8.32 -15.97
C TYR A 159 -1.69 -7.27 -15.37
N ALA A 160 -0.64 -7.69 -14.66
CA ALA A 160 0.38 -6.84 -14.10
C ALA A 160 1.13 -6.04 -15.19
N ARG A 161 1.33 -6.65 -16.37
CA ARG A 161 1.81 -5.94 -17.56
C ARG A 161 0.82 -4.87 -18.04
N VAL A 162 -0.46 -5.17 -18.21
CA VAL A 162 -1.46 -4.18 -18.67
C VAL A 162 -1.60 -3.02 -17.68
N ALA A 163 -1.60 -3.32 -16.38
CA ALA A 163 -1.66 -2.30 -15.33
C ALA A 163 -0.41 -1.38 -15.34
N LEU A 164 0.78 -1.95 -15.60
CA LEU A 164 1.99 -1.17 -15.86
C LEU A 164 1.83 -0.26 -17.07
N LEU A 165 1.36 -0.81 -18.18
CA LEU A 165 1.22 -0.05 -19.42
C LEU A 165 0.28 1.14 -19.23
N ARG A 166 -0.84 0.96 -18.51
CA ARG A 166 -1.78 2.04 -18.17
C ARG A 166 -1.19 3.07 -17.20
N ALA A 167 -0.48 2.61 -16.16
CA ALA A 167 0.09 3.52 -15.16
C ALA A 167 1.20 4.44 -15.74
N PHE A 168 1.87 3.98 -16.79
CA PHE A 168 2.98 4.67 -17.46
C PHE A 168 2.71 4.96 -18.93
N GLU A 169 1.44 5.08 -19.33
CA GLU A 169 1.03 5.26 -20.74
C GLU A 169 1.72 6.45 -21.42
N ARG A 170 2.06 7.49 -20.64
CA ARG A 170 2.76 8.71 -21.11
C ARG A 170 4.28 8.60 -21.10
N GLU A 171 4.84 7.42 -20.84
CA GLU A 171 6.28 7.18 -20.71
C GLU A 171 6.74 6.05 -21.68
N PRO A 172 6.70 6.27 -23.00
CA PRO A 172 6.83 5.19 -24.01
C PRO A 172 8.17 4.45 -23.97
N ARG A 173 9.27 5.14 -23.64
CA ARG A 173 10.60 4.52 -23.47
C ARG A 173 10.62 3.50 -22.32
N LEU A 174 9.84 3.76 -21.29
CA LEU A 174 9.72 2.93 -20.11
C LEU A 174 8.88 1.67 -20.39
N LEU A 175 7.83 1.81 -21.21
CA LEU A 175 7.03 0.69 -21.71
C LEU A 175 7.87 -0.27 -22.57
N ALA A 176 8.66 0.28 -23.49
CA ALA A 176 9.56 -0.51 -24.34
C ALA A 176 10.60 -1.31 -23.52
N ALA A 177 11.11 -0.71 -22.43
CA ALA A 177 12.05 -1.39 -21.53
C ALA A 177 11.38 -2.55 -20.76
N VAL A 178 10.15 -2.34 -20.27
CA VAL A 178 9.36 -3.39 -19.61
C VAL A 178 9.11 -4.55 -20.59
N ASP A 179 8.71 -4.27 -21.82
CA ASP A 179 8.39 -5.29 -22.83
C ASP A 179 9.59 -6.15 -23.22
N ARG A 180 10.75 -5.54 -23.48
CA ARG A 180 12.00 -6.28 -23.76
C ARG A 180 12.36 -7.26 -22.64
N ILE A 181 12.08 -6.90 -21.40
CA ILE A 181 12.44 -7.72 -20.23
C ILE A 181 11.41 -8.82 -19.98
N VAL A 182 10.12 -8.55 -20.21
CA VAL A 182 9.09 -9.59 -20.19
C VAL A 182 9.40 -10.66 -21.24
N LEU A 183 9.79 -10.24 -22.45
CA LEU A 183 10.22 -11.16 -23.52
C LEU A 183 11.43 -11.99 -23.09
N ARG A 184 12.49 -11.34 -22.60
CA ARG A 184 13.70 -12.02 -22.11
C ARG A 184 13.42 -13.01 -20.98
N ASN A 185 12.52 -12.67 -20.05
CA ASN A 185 12.14 -13.55 -18.94
C ASN A 185 11.23 -14.71 -19.36
N ARG A 186 10.45 -14.55 -20.45
CA ARG A 186 9.71 -15.66 -21.07
C ARG A 186 10.66 -16.61 -21.79
N GLU A 187 11.64 -16.09 -22.52
CA GLU A 187 12.68 -16.89 -23.18
C GLU A 187 13.51 -17.68 -22.16
N LYS A 188 13.96 -17.04 -21.08
CA LYS A 188 14.66 -17.73 -19.99
C LYS A 188 13.84 -18.85 -19.35
N ARG A 189 12.53 -18.66 -19.16
CA ARG A 189 11.65 -19.72 -18.63
C ARG A 189 11.51 -20.89 -19.60
N ARG A 190 11.37 -20.61 -20.90
CA ARG A 190 11.38 -21.66 -21.95
C ARG A 190 12.69 -22.45 -21.98
N LEU A 191 13.83 -21.79 -21.77
CA LEU A 191 15.15 -22.44 -21.77
C LEU A 191 15.42 -23.27 -20.51
N VAL A 192 14.70 -23.02 -19.41
CA VAL A 192 14.88 -23.74 -18.13
C VAL A 192 13.84 -24.88 -17.98
N GLY A 193 12.95 -25.09 -18.95
CA GLY A 193 12.03 -26.24 -18.95
C GLY A 193 11.01 -26.21 -17.81
N VAL A 194 10.46 -25.04 -17.48
CA VAL A 194 9.32 -24.86 -16.57
C VAL A 194 8.17 -24.19 -17.30
#